data_AF-A0A6M8WDF6-F1
#
_entry.id   AF-A0A6M8WDF6-F1
#
_cell.length_a   1.000
_cell.length_b   1.000
_cell.length_c   1.000
_cell.angle_alpha   90.00
_cell.angle_beta   90.00
_cell.angle_gamma   90.00
#
_symmetry.space_group_name_H-M   'P 1'
#
loop_
_entity.id
_entity.type
_entity.pdbx_description
1 polymer ?
#
loop_
_entity_poly.entity_id
_entity_poly.type
_entity_poly.pdbx_seq_one_letter_code
_entity_poly.pdbx_strand_id
1 'polypeptide(L)'
;MPMQKPGTGSLDFNAWRDLASRDPAAFEERRNATVQALIERVPQERRARMWCLQWRIDQVRKRARTPMVGCLSVYGMMWDSLVGRGGLAEKLNQLGAGPEGARPPQSAEIIRLLPRG
;
A
#
# COMPACT_ATOMS: atom_id res chain seq x y z
N MET A 1 -9.29 -26.94 24.73
CA MET A 1 -9.91 -26.47 23.47
C MET A 1 -8.91 -25.54 22.79
N PRO A 2 -8.28 -25.90 21.65
CA PRO A 2 -7.40 -24.96 20.98
C PRO A 2 -8.23 -23.81 20.39
N MET A 3 -7.88 -22.57 20.74
CA MET A 3 -8.41 -21.36 20.13
C MET A 3 -8.10 -21.37 18.62
N GLN A 4 -9.12 -21.60 17.80
CA GLN A 4 -9.04 -21.30 16.37
C GLN A 4 -8.94 -19.79 16.22
N LYS A 5 -7.77 -19.31 15.78
CA LYS A 5 -7.62 -17.94 15.26
C LYS A 5 -8.55 -17.84 14.04
N PRO A 6 -9.41 -16.82 13.93
CA PRO A 6 -10.32 -16.71 12.79
C PRO A 6 -9.47 -16.58 11.52
N GLY A 7 -9.41 -17.65 10.74
CA GLY A 7 -8.79 -17.64 9.43
C GLY A 7 -9.56 -16.66 8.56
N THR A 8 -8.90 -15.59 8.14
CA THR A 8 -9.30 -14.82 6.96
C THR A 8 -9.66 -15.82 5.86
N GLY A 9 -10.90 -15.80 5.38
CA GLY A 9 -11.53 -16.84 4.56
C GLY A 9 -10.55 -17.62 3.68
N SER A 10 -10.41 -18.92 3.97
CA SER A 10 -9.37 -19.80 3.44
C SER A 10 -9.29 -19.76 1.91
N LEU A 11 -8.35 -18.95 1.38
CA LEU A 11 -7.88 -19.09 0.01
C LEU A 11 -7.07 -20.38 -0.05
N ASP A 12 -7.63 -21.44 -0.63
CA ASP A 12 -6.93 -22.72 -0.81
C ASP A 12 -5.84 -22.56 -1.88
N PHE A 13 -4.60 -22.36 -1.44
CA PHE A 13 -3.46 -22.15 -2.33
C PHE A 13 -3.30 -23.25 -3.38
N ASN A 14 -3.49 -24.52 -3.00
CA ASN A 14 -3.30 -25.63 -3.93
C ASN A 14 -4.33 -25.58 -5.06
N ALA A 15 -5.60 -25.34 -4.73
CA ALA A 15 -6.66 -25.21 -5.73
C ALA A 15 -6.41 -24.06 -6.71
N TRP A 16 -5.90 -22.92 -6.24
CA TRP A 16 -5.58 -21.77 -7.08
C TRP A 16 -4.35 -22.00 -7.96
N ARG A 17 -3.31 -22.65 -7.43
CA ARG A 17 -2.12 -23.05 -8.20
C ARG A 17 -2.51 -24.02 -9.31
N ASP A 18 -3.28 -25.05 -8.97
CA ASP A 18 -3.70 -26.08 -9.93
C ASP A 18 -4.63 -25.51 -11.01
N LEU A 19 -5.43 -24.49 -10.68
CA LEU A 19 -6.21 -23.74 -11.66
C LEU A 19 -5.30 -22.93 -12.59
N ALA A 20 -4.33 -22.19 -12.05
CA ALA A 20 -3.40 -21.39 -12.85
C ALA A 20 -2.59 -22.23 -13.87
N SER A 21 -2.23 -23.47 -13.51
CA SER A 21 -1.52 -24.38 -14.40
C SER A 21 -2.39 -24.99 -15.50
N ARG A 22 -3.67 -25.27 -15.21
CA ARG A 22 -4.58 -25.95 -16.14
C ARG A 22 -5.33 -24.99 -17.04
N ASP A 23 -5.80 -23.88 -16.48
CA ASP A 23 -6.59 -22.86 -17.17
C ASP A 23 -6.21 -21.46 -16.65
N PRO A 24 -5.21 -20.82 -17.28
CA PRO A 24 -4.78 -19.48 -16.91
C PRO A 24 -5.88 -18.42 -17.05
N ALA A 25 -6.83 -18.59 -17.98
CA ALA A 25 -7.91 -17.64 -18.20
C ALA A 25 -8.93 -17.69 -17.06
N ALA A 26 -9.36 -18.90 -16.68
CA ALA A 26 -10.24 -19.10 -15.53
C ALA A 26 -9.60 -18.64 -14.21
N PHE A 27 -8.28 -18.81 -14.08
CA PHE A 27 -7.54 -18.25 -12.93
C PHE A 27 -7.67 -16.72 -12.86
N GLU A 28 -7.44 -16.00 -13.96
CA GLU A 28 -7.52 -14.54 -13.97
C GLU A 28 -8.95 -14.04 -13.73
N GLU A 29 -9.97 -14.72 -14.26
CA GLU A 29 -11.37 -14.43 -13.98
C GLU A 29 -11.68 -14.58 -12.48
N ARG A 30 -11.32 -15.73 -11.89
CA ARG A 30 -11.52 -16.00 -10.47
C ARG A 30 -10.77 -15.00 -9.59
N ARG A 31 -9.56 -14.63 -9.96
CA ARG A 31 -8.75 -13.61 -9.28
C ARG A 31 -9.48 -12.27 -9.29
N ASN A 32 -9.94 -11.82 -10.45
CA ASN A 32 -10.67 -10.56 -10.59
C ASN A 32 -11.93 -10.55 -9.71
N ALA A 33 -12.74 -11.60 -9.78
CA ALA A 33 -13.96 -11.72 -8.97
C ALA A 33 -13.67 -11.70 -7.46
N THR A 34 -12.60 -12.37 -7.03
CA THR A 34 -12.21 -12.42 -5.61
C THR A 34 -11.75 -11.05 -5.10
N VAL A 35 -10.95 -10.33 -5.88
CA VAL A 35 -10.53 -8.96 -5.54
C VAL A 35 -11.73 -8.02 -5.53
N GLN A 36 -12.64 -8.17 -6.50
CA GLN A 36 -13.84 -7.36 -6.60
C GLN A 36 -14.71 -7.47 -5.35
N ALA A 37 -15.00 -8.71 -4.93
CA ALA A 37 -15.74 -8.99 -3.72
C ALA A 37 -15.05 -8.42 -2.46
N LEU A 38 -13.71 -8.37 -2.43
CA LEU A 38 -12.97 -7.73 -1.34
C LEU A 38 -13.18 -6.21 -1.34
N ILE A 39 -13.05 -5.55 -2.49
CA ILE A 39 -13.21 -4.10 -2.61
C ILE A 39 -14.63 -3.67 -2.23
N GLU A 40 -15.65 -4.43 -2.64
CA GLU A 40 -17.05 -4.17 -2.31
C GLU A 40 -17.34 -4.24 -0.81
N ARG A 41 -16.58 -5.04 -0.05
CA ARG A 41 -16.71 -5.14 1.42
C ARG A 41 -16.07 -3.97 2.16
N VAL A 42 -15.21 -3.19 1.51
CA VAL A 42 -14.58 -2.02 2.12
C VAL A 42 -15.60 -0.89 2.26
N PRO A 43 -15.57 -0.07 3.32
CA PRO A 43 -16.45 1.10 3.47
C PRO A 43 -16.36 2.07 2.30
N GLN A 44 -17.50 2.70 1.97
CA GLN A 44 -17.69 3.51 0.76
C GLN A 44 -16.62 4.60 0.59
N GLU A 45 -16.22 5.24 1.69
CA GLU A 45 -15.21 6.29 1.71
C GLU A 45 -13.81 5.81 1.28
N ARG A 46 -13.55 4.50 1.36
CA ARG A 46 -12.27 3.88 0.96
C ARG A 46 -12.36 3.11 -0.36
N ARG A 47 -13.56 2.79 -0.87
CA ARG A 47 -13.74 1.99 -2.09
C ARG A 47 -13.07 2.62 -3.31
N ALA A 48 -13.24 3.92 -3.54
CA ALA A 48 -12.64 4.62 -4.68
C ALA A 48 -11.12 4.48 -4.70
N ARG A 49 -10.46 4.64 -3.53
CA ARG A 49 -9.02 4.46 -3.40
C ARG A 49 -8.58 3.02 -3.67
N MET A 50 -9.33 2.04 -3.16
CA MET A 50 -9.06 0.61 -3.39
C MET A 50 -9.13 0.25 -4.88
N TRP A 51 -10.12 0.78 -5.58
CA TRP A 51 -10.25 0.62 -7.03
C TRP A 51 -9.07 1.19 -7.80
N CYS A 52 -8.65 2.42 -7.48
CA CYS A 52 -7.48 3.04 -8.10
C CYS A 52 -6.20 2.23 -7.87
N LEU A 53 -6.03 1.67 -6.66
CA LEU A 53 -4.91 0.79 -6.35
C LEU A 53 -4.96 -0.50 -7.16
N GLN A 54 -6.12 -1.15 -7.21
CA GLN A 54 -6.30 -2.38 -7.97
C GLN A 54 -6.04 -2.17 -9.47
N TRP A 55 -6.55 -1.07 -10.04
CA TRP A 55 -6.27 -0.69 -11.42
C TRP A 55 -4.76 -0.53 -11.65
N ARG A 56 -4.04 0.13 -10.74
CA ARG A 56 -2.58 0.29 -10.84
C ARG A 56 -1.87 -1.06 -10.81
N ILE A 57 -2.27 -1.96 -9.91
CA ILE A 57 -1.74 -3.33 -9.84
C ILE A 57 -1.97 -4.06 -11.16
N ASP A 58 -3.17 -3.97 -11.73
CA ASP A 58 -3.50 -4.62 -12.99
C ASP A 58 -2.67 -4.08 -14.16
N GLN A 59 -2.43 -2.76 -14.23
CA GLN A 59 -1.54 -2.18 -15.25
C GLN A 59 -0.09 -2.65 -15.11
N VAL A 60 0.41 -2.75 -13.87
CA VAL A 60 1.77 -3.28 -13.61
C VAL A 60 1.87 -4.73 -14.08
N ARG A 61 0.89 -5.57 -13.74
CA ARG A 61 0.85 -6.97 -14.17
C ARG A 61 0.76 -7.11 -15.68
N LYS A 62 -0.09 -6.32 -16.35
CA LYS A 62 -0.26 -6.34 -17.82
C LYS A 62 1.00 -5.92 -18.59
N ARG A 63 1.79 -4.99 -18.04
CA ARG A 63 3.02 -4.49 -18.67
C ARG A 63 4.24 -5.37 -18.38
N ALA A 64 4.17 -6.22 -17.35
CA ALA A 64 5.28 -7.10 -17.00
C ALA A 64 5.51 -8.16 -18.07
N ARG A 65 6.78 -8.42 -18.40
CA ARG A 65 7.17 -9.41 -19.41
C ARG A 65 6.83 -10.85 -19.00
N THR A 66 6.80 -11.12 -17.71
CA THR A 66 6.46 -12.44 -17.14
C THR A 66 5.64 -12.26 -15.86
N PRO A 67 4.85 -13.28 -15.45
CA PRO A 67 4.08 -13.22 -14.21
C PRO A 67 4.95 -12.96 -12.96
N MET A 68 6.15 -13.53 -12.93
CA MET A 68 7.10 -13.35 -11.82
C MET A 68 7.63 -11.92 -11.75
N VAL A 69 7.95 -11.30 -12.89
CA VAL A 69 8.33 -9.87 -12.93
C VAL A 69 7.19 -9.01 -12.40
N GLY A 70 5.94 -9.30 -12.81
CA GLY A 70 4.76 -8.59 -12.30
C GLY A 70 4.60 -8.74 -10.78
N CYS A 71 4.84 -9.93 -10.23
CA CYS A 71 4.81 -10.18 -8.80
C CYS A 71 5.87 -9.34 -8.06
N LEU A 72 7.11 -9.34 -8.53
CA LEU A 72 8.19 -8.54 -7.95
C LEU A 72 7.90 -7.04 -8.03
N SER A 73 7.34 -6.55 -9.14
CA SER A 73 6.94 -5.15 -9.26
C SER A 73 5.84 -4.76 -8.27
N VAL A 74 4.83 -5.62 -8.08
CA VAL A 74 3.78 -5.38 -7.08
C VAL A 74 4.34 -5.40 -5.66
N TYR A 75 5.25 -6.34 -5.36
CA TYR A 75 5.97 -6.37 -4.09
C TYR A 75 6.78 -5.08 -3.84
N GLY A 76 7.44 -4.56 -4.88
CA GLY A 76 8.11 -3.26 -4.82
C GLY A 76 7.18 -2.11 -4.44
N MET A 77 6.00 -2.00 -5.07
CA MET A 77 5.02 -0.97 -4.72
C MET A 77 4.57 -1.04 -3.25
N MET A 78 4.42 -2.26 -2.72
CA MET A 78 4.09 -2.48 -1.31
C MET A 78 5.21 -2.00 -0.40
N TRP A 79 6.46 -2.35 -0.73
CA TRP A 79 7.62 -1.89 0.02
C TRP A 79 7.79 -0.37 -0.02
N ASP A 80 7.62 0.25 -1.18
CA ASP A 80 7.66 1.70 -1.33
C ASP A 80 6.61 2.39 -0.45
N SER A 81 5.42 1.80 -0.32
CA SER A 81 4.37 2.32 0.57
C SER A 81 4.74 2.18 2.06
N LEU A 82 5.59 1.21 2.40
CA LEU A 82 5.99 0.91 3.77
C LEU A 82 7.24 1.70 4.20
N VAL A 83 8.33 1.65 3.44
CA VAL A 83 9.64 2.30 3.77
C VAL A 83 10.10 3.34 2.76
N GLY A 84 9.37 3.54 1.66
CA GLY A 84 9.67 4.62 0.74
C GLY A 84 9.46 5.99 1.38
N ARG A 85 9.89 7.04 0.69
CA ARG A 85 9.74 8.43 1.14
C ARG A 85 8.26 8.74 1.41
N GLY A 86 7.95 9.25 2.59
CA GLY A 86 6.58 9.51 3.05
C GLY A 86 5.75 8.25 3.33
N GLY A 87 6.39 7.08 3.40
CA GLY A 87 5.79 5.80 3.71
C GLY A 87 5.37 5.65 5.18
N LEU A 88 4.81 4.49 5.51
CA LEU A 88 4.30 4.21 6.86
C LEU A 88 5.39 4.33 7.93
N ALA A 89 6.59 3.81 7.69
CA ALA A 89 7.69 3.84 8.67
C ALA A 89 8.08 5.27 9.08
N GLU A 90 8.16 6.18 8.11
CA GLU A 90 8.48 7.59 8.35
C GLU A 90 7.38 8.27 9.19
N LYS A 91 6.11 8.02 8.85
CA LYS A 91 4.97 8.56 9.59
C LYS A 91 4.91 8.06 11.03
N LEU A 92 5.20 6.79 11.25
CA LEU A 92 5.28 6.23 12.61
C LEU A 92 6.41 6.86 13.41
N ASN A 93 7.58 7.07 12.78
CA ASN A 93 8.70 7.77 13.42
C ASN A 93 8.35 9.22 13.79
N GLN A 94 7.60 9.92 12.94
CA GLN A 94 7.10 11.28 13.21
C GLN A 94 6.09 11.32 14.37
N LEU A 95 5.28 10.28 14.56
CA LEU A 95 4.36 10.18 15.70
C LEU A 95 5.08 9.85 17.02
N GLY A 96 6.17 9.08 16.94
CA GLY A 96 6.99 8.72 18.10
C GLY A 96 7.99 9.80 18.52
N ALA A 97 8.35 10.70 17.60
CA ALA A 97 9.09 11.91 17.91
C ALA A 97 8.15 12.89 18.63
N GLY A 98 8.27 12.98 19.95
CA GLY A 98 7.66 14.05 20.73
C GLY A 98 8.12 15.45 20.24
N PRO A 99 7.62 16.54 20.83
CA PRO A 99 7.91 17.92 20.41
C PRO A 99 9.41 18.31 20.42
N GLU A 100 10.31 17.46 20.88
CA GLU A 100 11.77 17.71 20.91
C GLU A 100 12.45 17.76 19.53
N GLY A 101 11.73 17.43 18.44
CA GLY A 101 12.21 17.61 17.07
C GLY A 101 11.85 18.95 16.43
N ALA A 102 11.07 19.80 17.10
CA ALA A 102 10.82 21.15 16.62
C ALA A 102 12.11 21.94 16.74
N ARG A 103 12.85 22.07 15.62
CA ARG A 103 13.93 23.05 15.51
C ARG A 103 13.40 24.36 16.10
N PRO A 104 14.02 24.93 17.15
CA PRO A 104 13.54 26.18 17.69
C PRO A 104 13.41 27.17 16.53
N PRO A 105 12.32 27.96 16.46
CA PRO A 105 12.18 28.96 15.40
C PRO A 105 13.50 29.73 15.37
N GLN A 106 14.12 29.81 14.19
CA GLN A 106 15.34 30.60 14.03
C GLN A 106 15.00 32.01 14.51
N SER A 107 15.51 32.36 15.68
CA SER A 107 15.36 33.68 16.25
C SER A 107 15.98 34.64 15.24
N ALA A 108 15.14 35.42 14.58
CA ALA A 108 15.61 36.48 13.71
C ALA A 108 16.22 37.57 14.59
N GLU A 109 17.42 38.01 14.24
CA GLU A 109 18.05 39.15 14.88
C GLU A 109 17.20 40.40 14.60
N ILE A 110 16.67 41.02 15.66
CA ILE A 110 15.92 42.27 15.53
C ILE A 110 16.92 43.38 15.21
N ILE A 111 17.07 43.69 13.92
CA ILE A 111 17.84 44.86 13.48
C ILE A 111 17.05 46.10 13.88
N ARG A 112 17.55 46.82 14.89
CA ARG A 112 17.02 48.14 15.26
C ARG A 112 17.37 49.12 14.15
N LEU A 113 16.36 49.55 13.37
CA LEU A 113 16.55 50.65 12.43
C LEU A 113 16.83 51.94 13.21
N LEU A 114 18.07 52.41 13.14
CA LEU A 114 18.42 53.77 13.56
C LEU A 114 17.89 54.76 12.52
N PRO A 115 17.19 55.83 12.94
CA PRO A 115 16.78 56.88 12.02
C PRO A 115 18.02 57.52 11.40
N ARG A 116 18.01 57.67 10.07
CA ARG A 116 19.02 58.46 9.37
C ARG A 116 18.83 59.93 9.77
N GLY A 117 19.82 60.49 10.45
CA GLY A 117 19.95 61.93 10.66
C GLY A 117 20.28 62.67 9.38
#